data_AF-A0A364KTH5-F1
#
_entry.id   AF-A0A364KTH5-F1
#
_cell.length_a   1.000
_cell.length_b   1.000
_cell.length_c   1.000
_cell.angle_alpha   90.00
_cell.angle_beta   90.00
_cell.angle_gamma   90.00
#
_symmetry.space_group_name_H-M   'P 1'
#
loop_
_entity.id
_entity.type
_entity.pdbx_description
1 polymer ?
#
loop_
_entity_poly.entity_id
_entity_poly.type
_entity_poly.pdbx_seq_one_letter_code
_entity_poly.pdbx_strand_id
1 'polypeptide(L)'
;MLSARVAARAGLRNFAVPRSVAVGGLRTYAAAATQQDVRPPVALYGVDGTYANALYTASAKTSSLDAIAKSLSQLGEVFKKDPKLTTILNAPTLSVSDKQQIIKELQTVAGGDKNEVLKNFLSTLAENNRLGLLEGVIEKFETLISAHKGEIELSITSAQELDNKAIQRIEKAVSKSEFSQGKKLKVVTKVQPDVLGGLIVEIGDRTIDLSVSSKINRLNKALTDAV
;
A
#
# COMPACT_ATOMS: atom_id res chain seq x y z
N MET A 1 50.39 5.08 70.37
CA MET A 1 51.45 4.15 69.97
C MET A 1 50.91 2.72 70.03
N LEU A 2 51.09 1.98 68.94
CA LEU A 2 51.23 0.53 68.82
C LEU A 2 50.17 -0.43 69.40
N SER A 3 49.66 -1.24 68.47
CA SER A 3 49.62 -2.72 68.54
C SER A 3 48.53 -3.36 69.42
N ALA A 4 48.01 -4.56 69.13
CA ALA A 4 48.30 -5.57 68.11
C ALA A 4 47.04 -6.42 67.88
N ARG A 5 47.00 -7.06 66.72
CA ARG A 5 46.14 -8.22 66.42
C ARG A 5 46.53 -9.43 67.27
N VAL A 6 45.60 -10.38 67.42
CA VAL A 6 45.74 -11.87 67.40
C VAL A 6 44.51 -12.43 68.16
N ALA A 7 43.53 -13.04 67.47
CA ALA A 7 43.32 -14.50 67.30
C ALA A 7 42.91 -15.20 68.62
N ALA A 8 42.04 -16.21 68.70
CA ALA A 8 41.50 -17.13 67.72
C ALA A 8 40.29 -17.89 68.31
N ARG A 9 39.43 -18.39 67.42
CA ARG A 9 38.83 -19.73 67.39
C ARG A 9 37.89 -20.24 68.51
N ALA A 10 36.69 -20.58 68.03
CA ALA A 10 36.03 -21.91 68.06
C ALA A 10 34.90 -22.16 69.08
N GLY A 11 33.81 -22.74 68.57
CA GLY A 11 32.66 -23.26 69.31
C GLY A 11 31.31 -22.91 68.66
N LEU A 12 31.02 -23.36 67.43
CA LEU A 12 30.17 -24.52 67.09
C LEU A 12 28.76 -24.55 67.74
N ARG A 13 27.76 -24.53 66.84
CA ARG A 13 26.47 -25.27 66.85
C ARG A 13 25.33 -24.71 67.69
N ASN A 14 24.32 -24.13 67.04
CA ASN A 14 23.15 -24.84 66.48
C ASN A 14 22.04 -23.81 66.23
N PHE A 15 21.74 -23.50 64.97
CA PHE A 15 20.47 -22.85 64.62
C PHE A 15 19.86 -23.56 63.42
N ALA A 16 18.63 -24.03 63.64
CA ALA A 16 17.82 -24.79 62.72
C ALA A 16 17.52 -23.99 61.45
N VAL A 17 17.63 -24.66 60.29
CA VAL A 17 17.22 -24.13 58.99
C VAL A 17 15.75 -24.47 58.78
N PRO A 18 14.81 -23.52 58.70
CA PRO A 18 13.51 -23.79 58.10
C PRO A 18 13.68 -23.87 56.57
N ARG A 19 13.30 -25.03 56.00
CA ARG A 19 13.17 -25.24 54.56
C ARG A 19 12.26 -24.17 53.95
N SER A 20 12.80 -23.24 53.18
CA SER A 20 12.01 -22.46 52.24
C SER A 20 11.68 -23.34 51.03
N VAL A 21 10.39 -23.55 50.81
CA VAL A 21 9.85 -24.24 49.65
C VAL A 21 10.15 -23.36 48.42
N ALA A 22 11.00 -23.83 47.52
CA ALA A 22 11.20 -23.20 46.23
C ALA A 22 9.89 -23.29 45.45
N VAL A 23 9.12 -22.20 45.43
CA VAL A 23 7.98 -22.05 44.52
C VAL A 23 8.59 -22.02 43.12
N GLY A 24 8.33 -23.11 42.38
CA GLY A 24 8.80 -23.30 41.02
C GLY A 24 8.49 -22.07 40.19
N GLY A 25 9.50 -21.61 39.46
CA GLY A 25 9.39 -20.49 38.53
C GLY A 25 8.17 -20.69 37.63
N LEU A 26 7.15 -19.87 37.86
CA LEU A 26 6.07 -19.66 36.91
C LEU A 26 6.73 -19.31 35.59
N ARG A 27 6.54 -20.17 34.59
CA ARG A 27 6.82 -19.84 33.20
C ARG A 27 5.95 -18.62 32.88
N THR A 28 6.54 -17.44 32.98
CA THR A 28 5.94 -16.22 32.47
C THR A 28 5.94 -16.36 30.96
N TYR A 29 4.77 -16.66 30.40
CA TYR A 29 4.54 -16.47 28.97
C TYR A 29 4.90 -15.02 28.68
N ALA A 30 5.86 -14.81 27.78
CA ALA A 30 6.25 -13.49 27.34
C ALA A 30 4.98 -12.70 26.99
N ALA A 31 4.77 -11.56 27.65
CA ALA A 31 3.74 -10.63 27.25
C ALA A 31 3.95 -10.35 25.76
N ALA A 32 2.98 -10.74 24.93
CA ALA A 32 3.01 -10.41 23.51
C ALA A 32 3.19 -8.90 23.42
N ALA A 33 4.34 -8.45 22.91
CA ALA A 33 4.56 -7.06 22.62
C ALA A 33 3.38 -6.63 21.75
N THR A 34 2.58 -5.69 22.23
CA THR A 34 1.55 -5.01 21.46
C THR A 34 2.25 -4.16 20.39
N GLN A 35 2.88 -4.82 19.41
CA GLN A 35 3.13 -4.19 18.14
C GLN A 35 1.73 -3.90 17.61
N GLN A 36 1.40 -2.62 17.49
CA GLN A 36 0.21 -2.21 16.77
C GLN A 36 0.32 -2.83 15.38
N ASP A 37 -0.39 -3.93 15.18
CA ASP A 37 -0.50 -4.65 13.93
C ASP A 37 -1.24 -3.74 12.95
N VAL A 38 -0.53 -2.80 12.36
CA VAL A 38 -1.06 -1.97 11.29
C VAL A 38 -1.20 -2.87 10.07
N ARG A 39 -2.38 -3.48 9.92
CA ARG A 39 -2.68 -4.36 8.80
C ARG A 39 -3.13 -3.52 7.60
N PRO A 40 -2.70 -3.87 6.38
CA PRO A 40 -3.20 -3.24 5.17
C PRO A 40 -4.72 -3.48 5.04
N PRO A 41 -5.49 -2.51 4.53
CA PRO A 41 -6.95 -2.61 4.42
C PRO A 41 -7.40 -3.63 3.38
N VAL A 42 -6.58 -3.94 2.39
CA VAL A 42 -6.83 -4.93 1.34
C VAL A 42 -5.66 -5.88 1.25
N ALA A 43 -5.93 -7.18 1.15
CA ALA A 43 -4.90 -8.20 0.94
C ALA A 43 -4.43 -8.16 -0.52
N LEU A 44 -3.26 -7.58 -0.76
CA LEU A 44 -2.60 -7.62 -2.06
C LEU A 44 -1.67 -8.83 -2.17
N TYR A 45 -1.71 -9.50 -3.31
CA TYR A 45 -0.96 -10.72 -3.61
C TYR A 45 0.15 -10.46 -4.63
N GLY A 46 1.07 -11.41 -4.75
CA GLY A 46 2.23 -11.32 -5.63
C GLY A 46 3.42 -10.62 -4.99
N VAL A 47 4.56 -10.66 -5.68
CA VAL A 47 5.81 -10.05 -5.19
C VAL A 47 5.61 -8.54 -4.95
N ASP A 48 5.00 -7.86 -5.91
CA ASP A 48 4.73 -6.42 -5.84
C ASP A 48 3.76 -6.09 -4.70
N GLY A 49 2.75 -6.94 -4.50
CA GLY A 49 1.79 -6.83 -3.39
C GLY A 49 2.47 -6.97 -2.03
N THR A 50 3.43 -7.89 -1.87
CA THR A 50 4.17 -8.03 -0.60
C THR A 50 4.99 -6.78 -0.28
N TYR A 51 5.64 -6.17 -1.27
CA TYR A 51 6.38 -4.93 -1.09
C TYR A 51 5.46 -3.74 -0.83
N ALA A 52 4.33 -3.63 -1.53
CA ALA A 52 3.32 -2.60 -1.29
C ALA A 52 2.75 -2.68 0.14
N ASN A 53 2.43 -3.89 0.60
CA ASN A 53 1.96 -4.12 1.97
C ASN A 53 3.03 -3.73 3.00
N ALA A 54 4.28 -4.17 2.79
CA ALA A 54 5.39 -3.81 3.67
C ALA A 54 5.60 -2.29 3.74
N LEU A 55 5.60 -1.61 2.58
CA LEU A 55 5.72 -0.16 2.50
C LEU A 55 4.58 0.54 3.22
N TYR A 56 3.34 0.07 3.07
CA TYR A 56 2.18 0.61 3.78
C TYR A 56 2.34 0.46 5.30
N THR A 57 2.70 -0.72 5.78
CA THR A 57 2.89 -0.94 7.22
C THR A 57 4.01 -0.08 7.81
N ALA A 58 5.10 0.12 7.08
CA ALA A 58 6.19 0.99 7.49
C ALA A 58 5.76 2.46 7.53
N SER A 59 5.08 2.93 6.47
CA SER A 59 4.59 4.30 6.32
C SER A 59 3.53 4.65 7.37
N ALA A 60 2.69 3.70 7.73
CA ALA A 60 1.65 3.89 8.73
C ALA A 60 2.22 3.94 10.15
N LYS A 61 3.30 3.19 10.44
CA LYS A 61 4.02 3.27 11.72
C LYS A 61 4.73 4.62 11.90
N THR A 62 5.21 5.21 10.82
CA THR A 62 5.89 6.52 10.82
C THR A 62 4.96 7.70 10.54
N SER A 63 3.64 7.47 10.40
CA SER A 63 2.64 8.49 10.09
C SER A 63 2.94 9.33 8.83
N SER A 64 3.67 8.77 7.85
CA SER A 64 4.12 9.47 6.64
C SER A 64 3.38 9.02 5.37
N LEU A 65 2.21 8.40 5.52
CA LEU A 65 1.41 7.82 4.44
C LEU A 65 1.12 8.81 3.29
N ASP A 66 0.59 10.00 3.59
CA ASP A 66 0.24 10.99 2.55
C ASP A 66 1.47 11.58 1.85
N ALA A 67 2.61 11.67 2.55
CA ALA A 67 3.84 12.15 1.93
C ALA A 67 4.41 11.11 0.96
N ILE A 68 4.40 9.84 1.35
CA ILE A 68 4.86 8.72 0.51
C ILE A 68 3.92 8.51 -0.69
N ALA A 69 2.61 8.67 -0.49
CA ALA A 69 1.63 8.65 -1.58
C ALA A 69 1.97 9.65 -2.68
N LYS A 70 2.29 10.91 -2.31
CA LYS A 70 2.65 11.98 -3.26
C LYS A 70 3.97 11.70 -3.97
N SER A 71 4.98 11.22 -3.25
CA SER A 71 6.26 10.87 -3.87
C SER A 71 6.12 9.71 -4.86
N LEU A 72 5.30 8.70 -4.55
CA LEU A 72 5.05 7.58 -5.44
C LEU A 72 4.21 7.96 -6.67
N SER A 73 3.24 8.86 -6.53
CA SER A 73 2.49 9.37 -7.70
C SER A 73 3.40 10.16 -8.64
N GLN A 74 4.31 10.97 -8.11
CA GLN A 74 5.33 11.67 -8.90
C GLN A 74 6.27 10.70 -9.63
N LEU A 75 6.70 9.64 -8.95
CA LEU A 75 7.49 8.57 -9.59
C LEU A 75 6.70 7.88 -10.71
N GLY A 76 5.42 7.55 -10.47
CA GLY A 76 4.54 6.97 -11.47
C GLY A 76 4.40 7.83 -12.72
N GLU A 77 4.30 9.16 -12.58
CA GLU A 77 4.28 10.08 -13.72
C GLU A 77 5.58 10.09 -14.52
N VAL A 78 6.73 9.95 -13.85
CA VAL A 78 8.05 9.89 -14.49
C VAL A 78 8.20 8.60 -15.30
N PHE A 79 7.77 7.46 -14.73
CA PHE A 79 7.76 6.19 -15.46
C PHE A 79 6.89 6.23 -16.72
N LYS A 80 5.74 6.93 -16.67
CA LYS A 80 4.88 7.12 -17.84
C LYS A 80 5.48 8.03 -18.91
N LYS A 81 6.33 8.99 -18.52
CA LYS A 81 7.00 9.90 -19.46
C LYS A 81 8.19 9.25 -20.15
N ASP A 82 8.96 8.43 -19.43
CA ASP A 82 10.21 7.85 -19.92
C ASP A 82 10.22 6.31 -19.95
N PRO A 83 9.77 5.67 -21.06
CA PRO A 83 9.77 4.21 -21.20
C PRO A 83 11.18 3.61 -21.30
N LYS A 84 12.20 4.43 -21.53
CA LYS A 84 13.61 3.99 -21.47
C LYS A 84 14.03 3.69 -20.04
N LEU A 85 13.48 4.42 -19.07
CA LEU A 85 13.84 4.28 -17.66
C LEU A 85 13.32 2.96 -17.10
N THR A 86 12.10 2.54 -17.47
CA THR A 86 11.56 1.21 -17.11
C THR A 86 12.40 0.08 -17.69
N THR A 87 12.88 0.21 -18.92
CA THR A 87 13.76 -0.76 -19.57
C THR A 87 15.10 -0.91 -18.84
N ILE A 88 15.69 0.22 -18.41
CA ILE A 88 16.93 0.22 -17.64
C ILE A 88 16.73 -0.42 -16.27
N LEU A 89 15.63 -0.11 -15.56
CA LEU A 89 15.33 -0.70 -14.25
C LEU A 89 15.04 -2.20 -14.30
N ASN A 90 14.52 -2.70 -15.42
CA ASN A 90 14.27 -4.12 -15.65
C ASN A 90 15.56 -4.90 -15.95
N ALA A 91 16.66 -4.23 -16.30
CA ALA A 91 17.91 -4.90 -16.62
C ALA A 91 18.63 -5.41 -15.35
N PRO A 92 18.77 -6.74 -15.15
CA PRO A 92 19.39 -7.29 -13.94
C PRO A 92 20.92 -7.09 -13.90
N THR A 93 21.53 -6.76 -15.04
CA THR A 93 22.99 -6.59 -15.23
C THR A 93 23.56 -5.29 -14.68
N LEU A 94 22.73 -4.38 -14.17
CA LEU A 94 23.18 -3.13 -13.56
C LEU A 94 24.06 -3.38 -12.33
N SER A 95 25.18 -2.68 -12.25
CA SER A 95 26.08 -2.77 -11.10
C SER A 95 25.43 -2.16 -9.85
N VAL A 96 25.90 -2.54 -8.66
CA VAL A 96 25.38 -1.99 -7.40
C VAL A 96 25.61 -0.47 -7.32
N SER A 97 26.69 0.02 -7.92
CA SER A 97 27.00 1.45 -7.97
C SER A 97 26.00 2.22 -8.85
N ASP A 98 25.68 1.70 -10.03
CA ASP A 98 24.71 2.32 -10.94
C ASP A 98 23.32 2.32 -10.32
N LYS A 99 22.92 1.24 -9.63
CA LYS A 99 21.66 1.16 -8.90
C LYS A 99 21.55 2.24 -7.82
N GLN A 100 22.62 2.49 -7.07
CA GLN A 100 22.61 3.55 -6.06
C GLN A 100 22.53 4.96 -6.67
N GLN A 101 23.14 5.19 -7.84
CA GLN A 101 22.98 6.46 -8.56
C GLN A 101 21.54 6.64 -9.04
N ILE A 102 20.94 5.60 -9.63
CA ILE A 102 19.54 5.63 -10.06
C ILE A 102 18.62 5.90 -8.87
N ILE A 103 18.85 5.30 -7.71
CA ILE A 103 18.08 5.58 -6.48
C ILE A 103 18.19 7.05 -6.08
N LYS A 104 19.39 7.65 -6.14
CA LYS A 104 19.58 9.07 -5.82
C LYS A 104 18.84 9.97 -6.80
N GLU A 105 18.90 9.68 -8.10
CA GLU A 105 18.16 10.41 -9.12
C GLU A 105 16.64 10.29 -8.90
N LEU A 106 16.14 9.08 -8.68
CA LEU A 106 14.73 8.84 -8.36
C LEU A 106 14.30 9.58 -7.08
N GLN A 107 15.17 9.68 -6.06
CA GLN A 107 14.90 10.46 -4.85
C GLN A 107 14.79 11.96 -5.15
N THR A 108 15.70 12.52 -5.95
CA THR A 108 15.65 13.94 -6.31
C THR A 108 14.38 14.27 -7.10
N VAL A 109 13.96 13.37 -8.00
CA VAL A 109 12.76 13.54 -8.82
C VAL A 109 11.48 13.39 -7.99
N ALA A 110 11.45 12.47 -7.03
CA ALA A 110 10.30 12.22 -6.15
C ALA A 110 10.16 13.21 -4.97
N GLY A 111 11.04 14.22 -4.89
CA GLY A 111 11.13 15.13 -3.74
C GLY A 111 11.43 14.41 -2.42
N GLY A 112 12.11 13.26 -2.51
CA GLY A 112 12.25 12.25 -1.46
C GLY A 112 13.30 12.57 -0.39
N ASP A 113 14.00 13.70 -0.47
CA ASP A 113 15.09 14.07 0.44
C ASP A 113 14.68 14.11 1.92
N LYS A 114 13.36 14.14 2.21
CA LYS A 114 12.80 14.22 3.56
C LYS A 114 12.16 12.93 4.08
N ASN A 115 12.08 11.86 3.28
CA ASN A 115 11.38 10.62 3.67
C ASN A 115 12.33 9.41 3.74
N GLU A 116 12.83 9.12 4.94
CA GLU A 116 13.71 7.97 5.20
C GLU A 116 13.07 6.63 4.79
N VAL A 117 11.75 6.49 4.96
CA VAL A 117 11.00 5.28 4.59
C VAL A 117 11.08 5.01 3.09
N LEU A 118 10.96 6.04 2.25
CA LEU A 118 11.03 5.90 0.79
C LEU A 118 12.45 5.54 0.35
N LYS A 119 13.47 6.16 0.97
CA LYS A 119 14.88 5.83 0.73
C LYS A 119 15.19 4.37 1.06
N ASN A 120 14.77 3.92 2.24
CA ASN A 120 14.98 2.55 2.69
C ASN A 120 14.24 1.55 1.79
N PHE A 121 13.02 1.90 1.36
CA PHE A 121 12.26 1.10 0.41
C PHE A 121 12.99 0.95 -0.94
N LEU A 122 13.47 2.05 -1.53
CA LEU A 122 14.22 1.98 -2.79
C LEU A 122 15.54 1.20 -2.64
N SER A 123 16.24 1.35 -1.50
CA SER A 123 17.44 0.55 -1.21
C SER A 123 17.13 -0.94 -1.15
N THR A 124 16.08 -1.33 -0.42
CA THR A 124 15.69 -2.75 -0.30
C THR A 124 15.24 -3.36 -1.64
N LEU A 125 14.59 -2.59 -2.52
CA LEU A 125 14.28 -3.06 -3.88
C LEU A 125 15.55 -3.24 -4.72
N ALA A 126 16.52 -2.33 -4.60
CA ALA A 126 17.79 -2.42 -5.32
C ALA A 126 18.65 -3.62 -4.85
N GLU A 127 18.73 -3.84 -3.55
CA GLU A 127 19.44 -4.98 -2.94
C GLU A 127 18.87 -6.33 -3.42
N ASN A 128 17.55 -6.39 -3.59
CA ASN A 128 16.87 -7.59 -4.08
C ASN A 128 16.83 -7.72 -5.61
N ASN A 129 17.46 -6.79 -6.36
CA ASN A 129 17.39 -6.72 -7.83
C ASN A 129 15.95 -6.63 -8.38
N ARG A 130 15.05 -5.95 -7.66
CA ARG A 130 13.61 -5.88 -7.96
C ARG A 130 13.14 -4.47 -8.32
N LEU A 131 14.05 -3.61 -8.78
CA LEU A 131 13.70 -2.24 -9.21
C LEU A 131 12.74 -2.21 -10.39
N GLY A 132 12.76 -3.21 -11.26
CA GLY A 132 11.79 -3.35 -12.35
C GLY A 132 10.34 -3.50 -11.90
N LEU A 133 10.11 -3.99 -10.68
CA LEU A 133 8.76 -4.19 -10.12
C LEU A 133 8.18 -2.91 -9.50
N LEU A 134 8.94 -1.82 -9.49
CA LEU A 134 8.58 -0.57 -8.80
C LEU A 134 7.29 0.02 -9.36
N GLU A 135 7.07 -0.04 -10.69
CA GLU A 135 5.82 0.39 -11.32
C GLU A 135 4.60 -0.39 -10.78
N GLY A 136 4.70 -1.72 -10.73
CA GLY A 136 3.65 -2.57 -10.16
C GLY A 136 3.43 -2.29 -8.67
N VAL A 137 4.49 -2.02 -7.90
CA VAL A 137 4.36 -1.65 -6.48
C VAL A 137 3.65 -0.30 -6.32
N ILE A 138 3.92 0.70 -7.18
CA ILE A 138 3.23 2.00 -7.13
C ILE A 138 1.73 1.80 -7.33
N GLU A 139 1.32 1.08 -8.38
CA GLU A 139 -0.10 0.84 -8.66
C GLU A 139 -0.80 0.14 -7.48
N LYS A 140 -0.17 -0.90 -6.94
CA LYS A 140 -0.66 -1.63 -5.77
C LYS A 140 -0.74 -0.73 -4.54
N PHE A 141 0.24 0.13 -4.32
CA PHE A 141 0.23 1.06 -3.20
C PHE A 141 -0.88 2.11 -3.32
N GLU A 142 -1.17 2.61 -4.53
CA GLU A 142 -2.31 3.50 -4.77
C GLU A 142 -3.63 2.82 -4.39
N THR A 143 -3.82 1.54 -4.75
CA THR A 143 -5.03 0.80 -4.34
C THR A 143 -5.15 0.67 -2.82
N LEU A 144 -4.04 0.49 -2.09
CA LEU A 144 -4.04 0.46 -0.62
C LEU A 144 -4.42 1.80 -0.01
N ILE A 145 -3.93 2.91 -0.58
CA ILE A 145 -4.28 4.25 -0.10
C ILE A 145 -5.75 4.56 -0.35
N SER A 146 -6.27 4.27 -1.54
CA SER A 146 -7.68 4.46 -1.85
C SER A 146 -8.56 3.65 -0.90
N ALA A 147 -8.20 2.39 -0.62
CA ALA A 147 -8.90 1.59 0.37
C ALA A 147 -8.78 2.15 1.80
N HIS A 148 -7.62 2.65 2.21
CA HIS A 148 -7.42 3.27 3.52
C HIS A 148 -8.24 4.56 3.70
N LYS A 149 -8.34 5.38 2.64
CA LYS A 149 -9.17 6.60 2.63
C LYS A 149 -10.66 6.29 2.53
N GLY A 150 -11.03 5.03 2.29
CA GLY A 150 -12.40 4.62 2.01
C GLY A 150 -12.93 5.23 0.73
N GLU A 151 -12.07 5.45 -0.25
CA GLU A 151 -12.45 5.94 -1.59
C GLU A 151 -12.90 4.77 -2.46
N ILE A 152 -14.01 4.93 -3.18
CA ILE A 152 -14.46 3.98 -4.20
C ILE A 152 -14.05 4.52 -5.57
N GLU A 153 -13.40 3.67 -6.38
CA GLU A 153 -13.09 4.00 -7.77
C GLU A 153 -14.36 3.98 -8.63
N LEU A 154 -14.58 5.10 -9.33
CA LEU A 154 -15.66 5.31 -10.28
C LEU A 154 -15.09 5.34 -11.69
N SER A 155 -15.23 4.24 -12.45
CA SER A 155 -14.82 4.19 -13.84
C SER A 155 -16.00 4.62 -14.73
N ILE A 156 -15.85 5.72 -15.45
CA ILE A 156 -16.85 6.23 -16.41
C ILE A 156 -16.33 5.95 -17.81
N THR A 157 -17.00 5.08 -18.55
CA THR A 157 -16.71 4.79 -19.94
C THR A 157 -17.71 5.51 -20.84
N SER A 158 -17.21 6.35 -21.74
CA SER A 158 -18.00 7.13 -22.70
C SER A 158 -17.48 7.01 -24.13
N ALA A 159 -18.35 7.23 -25.11
CA ALA A 159 -17.98 7.22 -26.53
C ALA A 159 -17.11 8.41 -26.95
N GLN A 160 -17.22 9.53 -26.23
CA GLN A 160 -16.48 10.76 -26.47
C GLN A 160 -15.91 11.28 -25.15
N GLU A 161 -14.84 12.08 -25.22
CA GLU A 161 -14.32 12.80 -24.05
C GLU A 161 -15.43 13.59 -23.34
N LEU A 162 -15.51 13.41 -22.03
CA LEU A 162 -16.51 14.07 -21.19
C LEU A 162 -16.04 15.47 -20.81
N ASP A 163 -16.94 16.44 -20.88
CA ASP A 163 -16.71 17.76 -20.29
C ASP A 163 -16.64 17.65 -18.75
N ASN A 164 -15.80 18.48 -18.13
CA ASN A 164 -15.64 18.57 -16.68
C ASN A 164 -16.99 18.83 -15.96
N LYS A 165 -17.91 19.58 -16.59
CA LYS A 165 -19.26 19.78 -16.05
C LYS A 165 -20.07 18.49 -16.01
N ALA A 166 -19.94 17.64 -17.03
CA ALA A 166 -20.61 16.36 -17.08
C ALA A 166 -20.04 15.40 -16.03
N ILE A 167 -18.72 15.37 -15.86
CA ILE A 167 -18.03 14.57 -14.84
C ILE A 167 -18.54 14.92 -13.44
N GLN A 168 -18.57 16.21 -13.08
CA GLN A 168 -19.08 16.66 -11.78
C GLN A 168 -20.56 16.33 -11.57
N ARG A 169 -21.37 16.35 -12.64
CA ARG A 169 -22.78 15.98 -12.56
C ARG A 169 -22.95 14.49 -12.29
N ILE A 170 -22.15 13.65 -12.94
CA ILE A 170 -22.13 12.20 -12.73
C ILE A 170 -21.65 11.89 -11.31
N GLU A 171 -20.56 12.51 -10.86
CA GLU A 171 -20.05 12.37 -9.50
C GLU A 171 -21.10 12.74 -8.45
N LYS A 172 -21.83 13.84 -8.65
CA LYS A 172 -22.97 14.24 -7.79
C LYS A 172 -24.14 13.26 -7.83
N ALA A 173 -24.41 12.66 -8.99
CA ALA A 173 -25.48 11.67 -9.13
C ALA A 173 -25.11 10.36 -8.42
N VAL A 174 -23.86 9.91 -8.57
CA VAL A 174 -23.35 8.67 -7.96
C VAL A 174 -23.17 8.82 -6.45
N SER A 175 -22.66 9.96 -5.98
CA SER A 175 -22.55 10.24 -4.53
C SER A 175 -23.91 10.31 -3.83
N LYS A 176 -24.97 10.74 -4.51
CA LYS A 176 -26.35 10.70 -3.99
C LYS A 176 -26.98 9.31 -4.05
N SER A 177 -26.45 8.43 -4.90
CA SER A 177 -26.97 7.09 -5.05
C SER A 177 -26.51 6.17 -3.91
N GLU A 178 -27.35 5.20 -3.56
CA GLU A 178 -27.04 4.19 -2.53
C GLU A 178 -25.78 3.37 -2.82
N PHE A 179 -25.31 3.41 -4.07
CA PHE A 179 -24.12 2.71 -4.54
C PHE A 179 -22.82 3.25 -3.94
N SER A 180 -22.78 4.53 -3.54
CA SER A 180 -21.58 5.12 -2.94
C SER A 180 -21.47 4.88 -1.44
N GLN A 181 -22.55 4.48 -0.75
CA GLN A 181 -22.60 4.32 0.71
C GLN A 181 -22.00 5.51 1.51
N GLY A 182 -22.04 6.73 0.95
CA GLY A 182 -21.46 7.93 1.57
C GLY A 182 -19.92 8.02 1.51
N LYS A 183 -19.26 7.17 0.72
CA LYS A 183 -17.80 7.17 0.54
C LYS A 183 -17.35 8.15 -0.53
N LYS A 184 -16.11 8.63 -0.43
CA LYS A 184 -15.49 9.53 -1.41
C LYS A 184 -15.27 8.80 -2.73
N LEU A 185 -15.45 9.48 -3.86
CA LEU A 185 -15.34 8.89 -5.19
C LEU A 185 -14.03 9.33 -5.85
N LYS A 186 -13.26 8.38 -6.36
CA LYS A 186 -12.10 8.65 -7.24
C LYS A 186 -12.53 8.38 -8.68
N VAL A 187 -12.71 9.45 -9.46
CA VAL A 187 -13.24 9.34 -10.83
C VAL A 187 -12.14 9.05 -11.83
N VAL A 188 -12.31 7.98 -12.61
CA VAL A 188 -11.43 7.58 -13.71
C VAL A 188 -12.27 7.56 -14.98
N THR A 189 -11.97 8.44 -15.93
CA THR A 189 -12.68 8.50 -17.21
C THR A 189 -11.94 7.71 -18.27
N LYS A 190 -12.65 6.84 -18.99
CA LYS A 190 -12.16 6.05 -20.13
C LYS A 190 -12.99 6.38 -21.35
N VAL A 191 -12.33 6.55 -22.50
CA VAL A 191 -13.03 6.80 -23.77
C VAL A 191 -12.97 5.52 -24.61
N GLN A 192 -14.14 4.99 -24.96
CA GLN A 192 -14.29 3.80 -25.81
C GLN A 192 -15.31 4.09 -26.92
N PRO A 193 -14.88 4.24 -28.19
CA PRO A 193 -15.76 4.52 -29.32
C PRO A 193 -16.82 3.43 -29.56
N ASP A 194 -16.54 2.19 -29.16
CA ASP A 194 -17.39 1.01 -29.37
C ASP A 194 -18.76 1.11 -28.70
N VAL A 195 -18.88 1.97 -27.69
CA VAL A 195 -20.12 2.18 -26.93
C VAL A 195 -21.18 2.88 -27.80
N LEU A 196 -20.79 3.49 -28.94
CA LEU A 196 -21.58 4.24 -29.93
C LEU A 196 -22.32 5.47 -29.37
N GLY A 197 -22.63 5.48 -28.08
CA GLY A 197 -23.27 6.56 -27.33
C GLY A 197 -23.73 6.08 -25.96
N GLY A 198 -24.06 7.03 -25.07
CA GLY A 198 -24.41 6.74 -23.69
C GLY A 198 -23.20 6.62 -22.77
N LEU A 199 -23.42 6.02 -21.60
CA LEU A 199 -22.42 5.94 -20.53
C LEU A 199 -22.49 4.59 -19.83
N ILE A 200 -21.32 4.04 -19.52
CA ILE A 200 -21.15 2.88 -18.65
C ILE A 200 -20.43 3.37 -17.41
N VAL A 201 -21.02 3.16 -16.24
CA VAL A 201 -20.48 3.62 -14.96
C VAL A 201 -20.23 2.41 -14.08
N GLU A 202 -18.99 2.16 -13.74
CA GLU A 202 -18.56 1.09 -12.85
C GLU A 202 -18.18 1.68 -11.49
N ILE A 203 -18.78 1.17 -10.43
CA ILE A 203 -18.60 1.59 -9.04
C ILE A 203 -18.14 0.36 -8.26
N GLY A 204 -16.82 0.21 -8.10
CA GLY A 204 -16.26 -1.03 -7.52
C GLY A 204 -16.76 -2.27 -8.26
N ASP A 205 -17.57 -3.10 -7.58
CA ASP A 205 -18.11 -4.35 -8.13
C ASP A 205 -19.45 -4.19 -8.88
N ARG A 206 -20.00 -2.99 -8.97
CA ARG A 206 -21.32 -2.73 -9.59
C ARG A 206 -21.17 -1.96 -10.89
N THR A 207 -21.80 -2.45 -11.95
CA THR A 207 -21.82 -1.79 -13.26
C THR A 207 -23.22 -1.30 -13.61
N ILE A 208 -23.33 -0.02 -13.92
CA ILE A 208 -24.53 0.61 -14.47
C ILE A 208 -24.27 0.89 -15.94
N ASP A 209 -24.83 0.05 -16.79
CA ASP A 209 -24.71 0.16 -18.23
C ASP A 209 -25.94 0.87 -18.83
N LEU A 210 -25.72 2.10 -19.31
CA LEU A 210 -26.68 2.92 -20.04
C LEU A 210 -26.17 3.22 -21.46
N SER A 211 -25.38 2.32 -22.04
CA SER A 211 -24.89 2.43 -23.41
C SER A 211 -25.97 2.16 -24.45
N VAL A 212 -25.84 2.85 -25.59
CA VAL A 212 -26.71 2.65 -26.75
C VAL A 212 -26.44 1.29 -27.39
N SER A 213 -25.17 0.87 -27.44
CA SER A 213 -24.77 -0.45 -27.96
C SER A 213 -25.46 -1.59 -27.20
N SER A 214 -25.45 -1.58 -25.86
CA SER A 214 -26.14 -2.59 -25.05
C SER A 214 -27.65 -2.56 -25.25
N LYS A 215 -28.24 -1.38 -25.44
CA LYS A 215 -29.69 -1.28 -25.69
C LYS A 215 -30.08 -1.87 -27.05
N ILE A 216 -29.30 -1.62 -28.10
CA ILE A 216 -29.51 -2.24 -29.42
C ILE A 216 -29.33 -3.76 -29.33
N ASN A 217 -28.29 -4.23 -28.62
CA ASN A 217 -28.05 -5.67 -28.45
C ASN A 217 -29.19 -6.37 -27.70
N ARG A 218 -29.78 -5.72 -26.68
CA ARG A 218 -30.96 -6.24 -25.97
C ARG A 218 -32.18 -6.33 -26.88
N LEU A 219 -32.40 -5.33 -27.74
CA LEU A 219 -33.50 -5.34 -28.71
C LEU A 219 -33.33 -6.45 -29.76
N ASN A 220 -32.13 -6.58 -30.33
CA ASN A 220 -31.83 -7.63 -31.31
C ASN A 220 -32.01 -9.03 -30.70
N LYS A 221 -31.54 -9.25 -29.47
CA LYS A 221 -31.75 -10.52 -28.75
C LYS A 221 -33.23 -10.81 -28.52
N ALA A 222 -34.00 -9.82 -28.08
CA ALA A 222 -35.44 -9.99 -27.89
C ALA A 222 -36.17 -10.34 -29.21
N LEU A 223 -35.71 -9.81 -30.34
CA LEU A 223 -36.26 -10.15 -31.66
C LEU A 223 -35.85 -11.55 -32.12
N THR A 224 -34.61 -11.99 -31.86
CA THR A 224 -34.17 -13.35 -32.21
C THR A 224 -34.75 -14.42 -31.32
N ASP A 225 -34.99 -14.13 -30.04
CA ASP A 225 -35.58 -15.08 -29.09
C ASP A 225 -37.10 -15.26 -29.31
N ALA A 226 -37.73 -14.30 -29.99
CA ALA A 226 -39.16 -14.30 -30.31
C ALA A 226 -39.50 -14.95 -31.66
N VAL A 227 -38.49 -15.35 -32.44
CA VAL A 227 -38.61 -16.03 -33.76
C VAL A 227 -38.18 -17.49 -33.61
#